data_AF-A0A2M7FSU8-F1
#
_entry.id   AF-A0A2M7FSU8-F1
#
_cell.length_a   1.000
_cell.length_b   1.000
_cell.length_c   1.000
_cell.angle_alpha   90.00
_cell.angle_beta   90.00
_cell.angle_gamma   90.00
#
_symmetry.space_group_name_H-M   'P 1'
#
loop_
_entity.id
_entity.type
_entity.pdbx_description
1 polymer ?
#
loop_
_entity_poly.entity_id
_entity_poly.type
_entity_poly.pdbx_seq_one_letter_code
_entity_poly.pdbx_strand_id
1 'polypeptide(L)'
;MYLINAKFNPCGQPRLAIGYAVFGMLSMFANIGLINLAESQVLNVVDLLKELVTQLAPEGSNDLAKLISYATYDKHIIFVAAEHLIGAAHVFNNQVNENAKSLTSEWHLPEFNHHYLEALSFPHLAKETTIFFFFNSALYHERVQ
;
A
#
# COMPACT_ATOMS: atom_id res chain seq x y z
N MET A 1 11.54 22.16 13.64
CA MET A 1 11.86 20.74 13.39
C MET A 1 10.66 19.93 13.84
N TYR A 2 10.01 19.16 12.95
CA TYR A 2 8.95 18.23 13.36
C TYR A 2 9.59 17.03 14.03
N LEU A 3 9.13 16.70 15.24
CA LEU A 3 9.59 15.54 16.02
C LEU A 3 8.42 14.56 16.15
N ILE A 4 8.61 13.32 15.69
CA ILE A 4 7.58 12.29 15.81
C ILE A 4 7.43 11.89 17.28
N ASN A 5 6.23 12.11 17.83
CA ASN A 5 5.80 11.54 19.11
C ASN A 5 4.81 10.39 18.84
N ALA A 6 5.32 9.15 18.85
CA ALA A 6 4.58 7.96 18.41
C ALA A 6 3.59 7.42 19.46
N LYS A 7 2.79 8.29 20.11
CA LYS A 7 1.81 7.94 21.16
C LYS A 7 0.83 6.83 20.77
N PHE A 8 0.48 6.73 19.49
CA PHE A 8 -0.47 5.77 18.91
C PHE A 8 0.24 4.63 18.17
N ASN A 9 1.51 4.36 18.50
CA ASN A 9 2.25 3.18 18.05
C ASN A 9 2.36 2.16 19.20
N PRO A 10 1.37 1.28 19.39
CA PRO A 10 1.31 0.41 20.56
C PRO A 10 2.43 -0.62 20.63
N CYS A 11 3.04 -0.99 19.49
CA CYS A 11 4.14 -1.95 19.46
C CYS A 11 5.54 -1.30 19.41
N GLY A 12 5.60 0.03 19.33
CA GLY A 12 6.85 0.79 19.25
C GLY A 12 7.68 0.54 17.99
N GLN A 13 7.11 -0.10 16.95
CA GLN A 13 7.86 -0.50 15.76
C GLN A 13 7.69 0.53 14.63
N PRO A 14 8.75 0.87 13.87
CA PRO A 14 8.69 1.91 12.84
C PRO A 14 7.58 1.73 11.80
N ARG A 15 7.23 0.49 11.45
CA ARG A 15 6.18 0.18 10.48
C ARG A 15 4.79 0.68 10.85
N LEU A 16 4.50 0.95 12.13
CA LEU A 16 3.23 1.57 12.54
C LEU A 16 3.30 3.10 12.61
N ALA A 17 4.45 3.70 12.30
CA ALA A 17 4.65 5.15 12.36
C ALA A 17 4.34 5.87 11.03
N ILE A 18 3.88 5.16 10.00
CA ILE A 18 3.67 5.72 8.64
C ILE A 18 2.75 6.94 8.67
N GLY A 19 1.63 6.87 9.40
CA GLY A 19 0.69 7.99 9.50
C GLY A 19 1.36 9.25 10.04
N TYR A 20 2.27 9.13 11.00
CA TYR A 20 3.03 10.27 11.53
C TYR A 20 3.96 10.89 10.48
N ALA A 21 4.66 10.06 9.72
CA ALA A 21 5.57 10.54 8.68
C ALA A 21 4.79 11.25 7.56
N VAL A 22 3.70 10.63 7.07
CA VAL A 22 2.87 11.16 6.00
C VAL A 22 2.18 12.47 6.43
N PHE A 23 1.44 12.48 7.54
CA PHE A 23 0.77 13.69 7.99
C PHE A 23 1.72 14.75 8.54
N GLY A 24 2.88 14.36 9.06
CA GLY A 24 3.94 15.31 9.41
C GLY A 24 4.42 16.07 8.17
N MET A 25 4.68 15.36 7.06
CA MET A 25 5.09 15.97 5.80
C MET A 25 3.97 16.82 5.18
N LEU A 26 2.74 16.32 5.15
CA LEU A 26 1.57 17.09 4.67
C LEU A 26 1.36 18.36 5.48
N SER A 27 1.48 18.29 6.81
CA SER A 27 1.35 19.48 7.68
C SER A 27 2.47 20.49 7.42
N MET A 28 3.69 20.03 7.16
CA MET A 28 4.80 20.91 6.78
C MET A 28 4.52 21.62 5.46
N PHE A 29 4.01 20.90 4.45
CA PHE A 29 3.63 21.49 3.15
C PHE A 29 2.46 22.46 3.27
N ALA A 30 1.48 22.18 4.11
CA ALA A 30 0.37 23.10 4.39
C ALA A 30 0.86 24.39 5.08
N ASN A 31 1.75 24.26 6.06
CA ASN A 31 2.29 25.41 6.80
C ASN A 31 3.12 26.37 5.94
N ILE A 32 3.78 25.86 4.89
CA ILE A 32 4.51 26.71 3.92
C ILE A 32 3.65 27.18 2.74
N GLY A 33 2.35 26.85 2.74
CA GLY A 33 1.40 27.25 1.70
C GLY A 33 1.53 26.48 0.39
N LEU A 34 2.24 25.35 0.36
CA LEU A 34 2.40 24.53 -0.85
C LEU A 34 1.11 23.75 -1.18
N ILE A 35 0.37 23.33 -0.16
CA ILE A 35 -0.92 22.65 -0.31
C ILE A 35 -1.95 23.26 0.64
N ASN A 36 -3.23 23.11 0.29
CA ASN A 36 -4.31 23.34 1.23
C ASN A 36 -4.72 21.99 1.85
N LEU A 37 -4.66 21.89 3.17
CA LEU A 37 -5.04 20.68 3.91
C LEU A 37 -6.09 21.06 4.96
N ALA A 38 -7.36 20.80 4.66
CA ALA A 38 -8.42 21.06 5.62
C ALA A 38 -8.43 19.99 6.71
N GLU A 39 -8.66 20.41 7.95
CA GLU A 39 -8.78 19.49 9.11
C GLU A 39 -9.86 18.42 8.87
N SER A 40 -10.98 18.80 8.24
CA SER A 40 -12.05 17.87 7.88
C SER A 40 -11.58 16.75 6.94
N GLN A 41 -10.67 17.03 6.00
CA GLN A 41 -10.11 16.00 5.12
C GLN A 41 -9.27 15.00 5.91
N VAL A 42 -8.47 15.49 6.86
CA VAL A 42 -7.64 14.64 7.73
C VAL A 42 -8.54 13.75 8.61
N LEU A 43 -9.54 14.34 9.27
CA LEU A 43 -10.46 13.60 10.14
C LEU A 43 -11.27 12.55 9.38
N ASN A 44 -11.76 12.89 8.19
CA ASN A 44 -12.48 11.93 7.34
C ASN A 44 -11.62 10.72 6.99
N VAL A 45 -10.33 10.92 6.68
CA VAL A 45 -9.40 9.81 6.42
C VAL A 45 -9.19 8.96 7.67
N VAL A 46 -9.00 9.58 8.83
CA VAL A 46 -8.82 8.87 10.10
C VAL A 46 -10.03 8.02 10.45
N ASP A 47 -11.24 8.56 10.30
CA ASP A 47 -12.47 7.85 10.64
C ASP A 47 -12.76 6.72 9.65
N LEU A 48 -12.52 6.95 8.34
CA LEU A 48 -12.56 5.90 7.33
C LEU A 48 -11.60 4.75 7.67
N LEU A 49 -10.35 5.06 8.07
CA LEU A 49 -9.38 4.02 8.41
C LEU A 49 -9.79 3.20 9.64
N LYS A 50 -10.40 3.84 10.67
CA LYS A 50 -10.92 3.12 11.84
C LYS A 50 -12.08 2.18 11.46
N GLU A 51 -12.97 2.64 10.59
CA GLU A 51 -14.07 1.84 10.08
C GLU A 51 -13.53 0.63 9.29
N LEU A 52 -12.61 0.86 8.35
CA LEU A 52 -12.00 -0.19 7.54
C LEU A 52 -11.26 -1.23 8.39
N VAL A 53 -10.52 -0.81 9.42
CA VAL A 53 -9.86 -1.74 10.36
C VAL A 53 -10.88 -2.67 11.01
N THR A 54 -12.06 -2.16 11.38
CA THR A 54 -13.12 -2.96 12.01
C THR A 54 -13.80 -3.87 10.99
N GLN A 55 -14.10 -3.37 9.79
CA GLN A 55 -14.81 -4.13 8.76
C GLN A 55 -13.96 -5.24 8.15
N LEU A 56 -12.67 -5.00 7.95
CA LEU A 56 -11.73 -5.93 7.31
C LEU A 56 -11.00 -6.84 8.30
N ALA A 57 -11.28 -6.70 9.61
CA ALA A 57 -10.79 -7.64 10.61
C ALA A 57 -11.30 -9.07 10.33
N PRO A 58 -10.65 -10.12 10.89
CA PRO A 58 -11.12 -11.49 10.72
C PRO A 58 -12.59 -11.70 11.11
N GLU A 59 -13.02 -11.06 12.20
CA GLU A 59 -14.41 -11.09 12.70
C GLU A 59 -15.32 -10.06 12.01
N GLY A 60 -14.77 -9.25 11.11
CA GLY A 60 -15.50 -8.22 10.39
C GLY A 60 -16.46 -8.79 9.35
N SER A 61 -17.50 -8.00 9.04
CA SER A 61 -18.53 -8.37 8.06
C SER A 61 -18.08 -8.26 6.61
N ASN A 62 -16.96 -7.58 6.32
CA ASN A 62 -16.41 -7.47 4.99
C ASN A 62 -15.39 -8.58 4.74
N ASP A 63 -15.77 -9.55 3.91
CA ASP A 63 -14.95 -10.74 3.64
C ASP A 63 -13.81 -10.48 2.65
N LEU A 64 -13.69 -9.28 2.05
CA LEU A 64 -12.71 -9.02 0.99
C LEU A 64 -11.27 -9.32 1.43
N ALA A 65 -10.86 -8.83 2.61
CA ALA A 65 -9.52 -9.08 3.13
C ALA A 65 -9.27 -10.57 3.40
N LYS A 66 -10.30 -11.31 3.88
CA LYS A 66 -10.23 -12.75 4.09
C LYS A 66 -10.09 -13.51 2.77
N LEU A 67 -10.91 -13.17 1.78
CA LEU A 67 -10.88 -13.77 0.45
C LEU A 67 -9.53 -13.55 -0.24
N ILE A 68 -8.99 -12.33 -0.18
CA ILE A 68 -7.65 -12.04 -0.72
C ILE A 68 -6.61 -12.88 0.01
N SER A 69 -6.66 -12.92 1.34
CA SER A 69 -5.71 -13.69 2.16
C SER A 69 -5.70 -15.19 1.78
N TYR A 70 -6.88 -15.79 1.58
CA TYR A 70 -7.00 -17.17 1.12
C TYR A 70 -6.48 -17.35 -0.31
N ALA A 71 -6.81 -16.43 -1.22
CA ALA A 71 -6.36 -16.50 -2.61
C ALA A 71 -4.82 -16.38 -2.72
N THR A 72 -4.20 -15.60 -1.84
CA THR A 72 -2.75 -15.38 -1.81
C THR A 72 -1.98 -16.37 -0.94
N TYR A 73 -2.65 -17.34 -0.32
CA TYR A 73 -1.98 -18.33 0.52
C TYR A 73 -1.00 -19.16 -0.31
N ASP A 74 0.25 -19.22 0.15
CA ASP A 74 1.37 -19.90 -0.51
C ASP A 74 1.61 -19.44 -1.97
N LYS A 75 1.37 -18.14 -2.23
CA LYS A 75 1.65 -17.49 -3.51
C LYS A 75 2.73 -16.43 -3.34
N HIS A 76 3.55 -16.26 -4.36
CA HIS A 76 4.38 -15.08 -4.50
C HIS A 76 3.52 -13.90 -4.94
N ILE A 77 3.51 -12.82 -4.17
CA ILE A 77 2.69 -11.64 -4.45
C ILE A 77 3.58 -10.57 -5.09
N ILE A 78 3.17 -10.11 -6.26
CA ILE A 78 3.80 -9.00 -6.97
C ILE A 78 2.86 -7.79 -6.92
N PHE A 79 3.30 -6.74 -6.24
CA PHE A 79 2.61 -5.46 -6.23
C PHE A 79 3.00 -4.66 -7.46
N VAL A 80 2.00 -4.24 -8.24
CA VAL A 80 2.21 -3.47 -9.45
C VAL A 80 1.60 -2.08 -9.26
N ALA A 81 2.42 -1.05 -9.38
CA ALA A 81 1.98 0.34 -9.20
C ALA A 81 2.68 1.28 -10.18
N ALA A 82 2.20 2.52 -10.23
CA ALA A 82 2.81 3.54 -11.07
C ALA A 82 2.78 4.92 -10.41
N GLU A 83 3.65 5.78 -10.91
CA GLU A 83 3.64 7.21 -10.62
C GLU A 83 3.45 7.52 -9.11
N HIS A 84 2.40 8.27 -8.77
CA HIS A 84 2.11 8.73 -7.41
C HIS A 84 1.75 7.62 -6.42
N LEU A 85 1.42 6.41 -6.87
CA LEU A 85 1.09 5.27 -6.00
C LEU A 85 2.28 4.34 -5.72
N ILE A 86 3.44 4.53 -6.36
CA ILE A 86 4.64 3.71 -6.10
C ILE A 86 4.99 3.71 -4.60
N GLY A 87 4.99 4.88 -3.96
CA GLY A 87 5.30 4.98 -2.53
C GLY A 87 4.27 4.27 -1.65
N ALA A 88 2.99 4.28 -2.02
CA ALA A 88 1.94 3.58 -1.28
C ALA A 88 2.05 2.07 -1.43
N ALA A 89 2.34 1.58 -2.65
CA ALA A 89 2.60 0.17 -2.90
C ALA A 89 3.82 -0.33 -2.13
N HIS A 90 4.89 0.46 -2.05
CA HIS A 90 6.08 0.14 -1.27
C HIS A 90 5.82 0.04 0.22
N VAL A 91 5.04 0.98 0.75
CA VAL A 91 4.60 0.90 2.14
C VAL A 91 3.78 -0.37 2.40
N PHE A 92 2.84 -0.71 1.51
CA PHE A 92 2.04 -1.93 1.63
C PHE A 92 2.89 -3.20 1.53
N ASN A 93 3.83 -3.24 0.58
CA ASN A 93 4.80 -4.32 0.42
C ASN A 93 5.56 -4.59 1.73
N ASN A 94 6.07 -3.53 2.36
CA ASN A 94 6.75 -3.64 3.65
C ASN A 94 5.82 -4.15 4.77
N GLN A 95 4.54 -3.74 4.79
CA GLN A 95 3.59 -4.28 5.77
C GLN A 95 3.39 -5.79 5.60
N VAL A 96 3.31 -6.29 4.37
CA VAL A 96 3.15 -7.72 4.09
C VAL A 96 4.43 -8.48 4.50
N ASN A 97 5.60 -8.00 4.08
CA ASN A 97 6.89 -8.59 4.46
C ASN A 97 7.07 -8.66 5.98
N GLU A 98 6.78 -7.57 6.70
CA GLU A 98 7.04 -7.49 8.13
C GLU A 98 6.00 -8.18 9.01
N ASN A 99 4.70 -8.09 8.67
CA ASN A 99 3.63 -8.62 9.51
C ASN A 99 3.21 -10.04 9.10
N ALA A 100 3.08 -10.31 7.79
CA ALA A 100 2.69 -11.63 7.29
C ALA A 100 3.88 -12.57 7.03
N LYS A 101 5.12 -12.07 7.18
CA LYS A 101 6.37 -12.84 6.95
C LYS A 101 6.41 -13.49 5.56
N SER A 102 5.79 -12.82 4.58
CA SER A 102 5.65 -13.33 3.22
C SER A 102 6.60 -12.57 2.32
N LEU A 103 7.40 -13.27 1.52
CA LEU A 103 8.31 -12.66 0.55
C LEU A 103 7.53 -12.19 -0.68
N THR A 104 7.59 -10.89 -0.94
CA THR A 104 6.88 -10.22 -2.04
C THR A 104 7.83 -9.46 -2.95
N SER A 105 7.33 -9.00 -4.10
CA SER A 105 8.07 -8.18 -5.06
C SER A 105 7.25 -6.98 -5.51
N GLU A 106 7.93 -5.95 -6.02
CA GLU A 106 7.30 -4.72 -6.49
C GLU A 106 7.78 -4.39 -7.90
N TRP A 107 6.84 -4.27 -8.83
CA TRP A 107 7.11 -3.92 -10.22
C TRP A 107 6.39 -2.63 -10.58
N HIS A 108 7.07 -1.74 -11.28
CA HIS A 108 6.54 -0.41 -11.59
C HIS A 108 6.19 -0.30 -13.07
N LEU A 109 5.04 0.31 -13.38
CA LEU A 109 4.69 0.69 -14.74
C LEU A 109 5.36 2.03 -15.12
N PRO A 110 5.76 2.22 -16.40
CA PRO A 110 5.58 1.30 -17.52
C PRO A 110 6.67 0.22 -17.65
N GLU A 111 7.71 0.21 -16.81
CA GLU A 111 8.84 -0.73 -16.92
C GLU A 111 8.40 -2.21 -16.92
N PHE A 112 7.37 -2.51 -16.12
CA PHE A 112 6.72 -3.82 -16.11
C PHE A 112 6.31 -4.29 -17.52
N ASN A 113 5.83 -3.38 -18.37
CA ASN A 113 5.40 -3.69 -19.74
C ASN A 113 6.56 -3.90 -20.71
N HIS A 114 7.79 -3.47 -20.37
CA HIS A 114 8.92 -3.48 -21.29
C HIS A 114 9.68 -4.81 -21.31
N HIS A 115 9.87 -5.46 -20.17
CA HIS A 115 10.67 -6.69 -20.11
C HIS A 115 10.19 -7.74 -19.11
N TYR A 116 9.37 -7.35 -18.14
CA TYR A 116 8.90 -8.28 -17.10
C TYR A 116 7.75 -9.16 -17.57
N LEU A 117 6.93 -8.71 -18.54
CA LEU A 117 5.94 -9.57 -19.18
C LEU A 117 6.58 -10.78 -19.86
N GLU A 118 7.71 -10.59 -20.54
CA GLU A 118 8.47 -11.70 -21.15
C GLU A 118 8.99 -12.67 -20.08
N ALA A 119 9.40 -12.14 -18.92
CA ALA A 119 9.85 -12.95 -17.79
C ALA A 119 8.75 -13.85 -17.20
N LEU A 120 7.47 -13.60 -17.48
CA LEU A 120 6.36 -14.48 -17.05
C LEU A 120 6.28 -15.81 -17.81
N SER A 121 7.05 -15.95 -18.89
CA SER A 121 7.10 -17.20 -19.65
C SER A 121 7.72 -18.35 -18.85
N PHE A 122 8.70 -18.04 -17.98
CA PHE A 122 9.43 -19.04 -17.19
C PHE A 122 9.83 -18.52 -15.80
N PRO A 123 9.84 -19.38 -14.76
CA PRO A 123 9.48 -20.79 -14.80
C PRO A 123 7.96 -20.99 -14.98
N HIS A 124 7.54 -22.05 -15.66
CA HIS A 124 6.11 -22.29 -15.94
C HIS A 124 5.24 -22.31 -14.69
N LEU A 125 5.78 -22.81 -13.57
CA LEU A 125 5.10 -22.85 -12.28
C LEU A 125 4.70 -21.45 -11.78
N ALA A 126 5.41 -20.39 -12.18
CA ALA A 126 5.10 -19.02 -11.78
C ALA A 126 3.67 -18.61 -12.16
N LYS A 127 3.11 -19.18 -13.24
CA LYS A 127 1.72 -18.91 -13.66
C LYS A 127 0.68 -19.38 -12.65
N GLU A 128 1.01 -20.38 -11.84
CA GLU A 128 0.13 -20.95 -10.82
C GLU A 128 0.47 -20.46 -9.41
N THR A 129 1.71 -20.02 -9.20
CA THR A 129 2.22 -19.62 -7.87
C THR A 129 2.38 -18.11 -7.69
N THR A 130 2.15 -17.31 -8.72
CA THR A 130 2.29 -15.84 -8.65
C THR A 130 0.95 -15.15 -8.77
N ILE A 131 0.70 -14.16 -7.92
CA ILE A 131 -0.46 -13.28 -8.00
C ILE A 131 0.02 -11.84 -8.16
N PHE A 132 -0.60 -11.13 -9.08
CA PHE A 132 -0.37 -9.70 -9.31
C PHE A 132 -1.46 -8.90 -8.64
N PHE A 133 -1.06 -7.90 -7.86
CA PHE A 133 -1.97 -6.94 -7.23
C PHE A 133 -1.70 -5.56 -7.80
N PHE A 134 -2.62 -5.07 -8.64
CA PHE A 134 -2.48 -3.79 -9.34
C PHE A 134 -3.09 -2.66 -8.52
N PHE A 135 -2.27 -1.65 -8.22
CA PHE A 135 -2.70 -0.36 -7.71
C PHE A 135 -3.06 0.52 -8.90
N ASN A 136 -4.35 0.68 -9.15
CA ASN A 136 -4.85 1.47 -10.28
C ASN A 136 -5.27 2.87 -9.82
N SER A 137 -5.05 3.86 -10.69
CA SER A 137 -5.50 5.23 -10.47
C SER A 137 -6.02 5.81 -11.78
N ALA A 138 -7.20 6.43 -11.73
CA ALA A 138 -7.72 7.21 -12.85
C ALA A 138 -6.86 8.44 -13.16
N LEU A 139 -5.90 8.77 -12.29
CA LEU A 139 -4.95 9.88 -12.45
C LEU A 139 -3.63 9.45 -13.08
N TYR A 140 -3.44 8.16 -13.39
CA TYR A 140 -2.27 7.75 -14.15
C TYR A 140 -2.28 8.34 -15.55
N HIS A 141 -1.11 8.69 -16.07
CA HIS A 141 -0.98 9.06 -17.47
C HIS A 141 -1.42 7.90 -18.38
N GLU A 142 -2.05 8.20 -19.52
CA GLU A 142 -2.53 7.20 -20.50
C GLU A 142 -1.47 6.17 -20.95
N ARG A 143 -0.18 6.47 -20.81
CA ARG A 143 0.91 5.58 -21.22
C ARG A 143 1.15 4.42 -20.24
N VAL A 144 0.54 4.52 -19.06
CA VAL A 144 0.64 3.60 -17.93
C VAL A 144 -0.70 2.86 -17.72
N GLN A 145 -1.77 3.33 -18.38
CA GLN A 145 -3.09 2.71 -18.34
C GLN A 145 -3.21 1.53 -19.30
#